data_AF-A0A6A7VXR7-F1
#
_entry.id   AF-A0A6A7VXR7-F1
#
_cell.length_a   1.000
_cell.length_b   1.000
_cell.length_c   1.000
_cell.angle_alpha   90.00
_cell.angle_beta   90.00
_cell.angle_gamma   90.00
#
_symmetry.space_group_name_H-M   'P 1'
#
loop_
_entity.id
_entity.type
_entity.pdbx_description
1 polymer ?
#
loop_
_entity_poly.entity_id
_entity_poly.type
_entity_poly.pdbx_seq_one_letter_code
_entity_poly.pdbx_strand_id
1 'polypeptide(L)'
;MAEKYQVRKFEPVNNSSYQFFEVAVNGKFQFQEFVDNLKDEQRDLKKLNAIYGYMDSLSPSNLLPKTKFRSIKCKKCKNVYEFKKNDIRVYVILERPDVFVILGAYKSNQDLDIKKIDKLFNGFEM
;
A
#
# COMPACT_ATOMS: atom_id res chain seq x y z
N MET A 1 -20.32 -5.01 17.53
CA MET A 1 -18.97 -5.49 17.15
C MET A 1 -18.29 -4.33 16.44
N ALA A 2 -17.10 -3.91 16.86
CA ALA A 2 -16.35 -2.94 16.06
C ALA A 2 -15.88 -3.64 14.78
N GLU A 3 -16.06 -2.99 13.62
CA GLU A 3 -15.53 -3.51 12.37
C GLU A 3 -14.00 -3.62 12.47
N LYS A 4 -13.47 -4.81 12.14
CA LYS A 4 -12.03 -5.09 12.19
C LYS A 4 -11.25 -4.17 11.24
N TYR A 5 -11.86 -3.85 10.09
CA TYR A 5 -11.31 -3.01 9.06
C TYR A 5 -12.17 -1.77 8.88
N GLN A 6 -11.53 -0.63 8.65
CA GLN A 6 -12.20 0.60 8.23
C GLN A 6 -11.41 1.16 7.06
N VAL A 7 -12.11 1.77 6.10
CA VAL A 7 -11.47 2.38 4.94
C VAL A 7 -11.77 3.87 4.88
N ARG A 8 -10.80 4.63 4.38
CA ARG A 8 -10.98 6.03 4.00
C ARG A 8 -10.44 6.26 2.60
N LYS A 9 -10.96 7.24 1.89
CA LYS A 9 -10.41 7.63 0.59
C LYS A 9 -8.95 8.05 0.76
N PHE A 10 -8.10 7.56 -0.13
CA PHE A 10 -6.68 7.90 -0.14
C PHE A 10 -6.45 9.14 -1.00
N GLU A 11 -6.64 10.31 -0.40
CA GLU A 11 -6.59 11.61 -1.09
C GLU A 11 -5.28 11.94 -1.84
N PRO A 12 -4.08 11.43 -1.47
CA PRO A 12 -2.85 11.75 -2.21
C PRO A 12 -2.82 11.25 -3.66
N VAL A 13 -3.74 10.38 -4.07
CA VAL A 13 -3.77 9.76 -5.39
C VAL A 13 -5.09 10.11 -6.08
N ASN A 14 -4.98 10.61 -7.30
CA ASN A 14 -6.11 10.91 -8.18
C ASN A 14 -5.97 10.10 -9.47
N ASN A 15 -6.34 8.82 -9.39
CA ASN A 15 -6.31 7.90 -10.50
C ASN A 15 -7.71 7.81 -11.15
N SER A 16 -7.78 7.90 -12.49
CA SER A 16 -9.04 7.84 -13.25
C SER A 16 -9.57 6.42 -13.49
N SER A 17 -8.72 5.40 -13.37
CA SER A 17 -9.02 3.99 -13.62
C SER A 17 -9.28 3.17 -12.34
N TYR A 18 -8.70 3.58 -11.22
CA TYR A 18 -8.79 2.88 -9.95
C TYR A 18 -9.10 3.82 -8.78
N GLN A 19 -9.84 3.34 -7.80
CA GLN A 19 -10.11 4.10 -6.57
C GLN A 19 -9.17 3.64 -5.47
N PHE A 20 -8.45 4.59 -4.86
CA PHE A 20 -7.51 4.30 -3.80
C PHE A 20 -8.13 4.57 -2.44
N PHE A 21 -8.00 3.61 -1.54
CA PHE A 21 -8.44 3.68 -0.16
C PHE A 21 -7.29 3.33 0.77
N GLU A 22 -7.23 3.94 1.95
CA GLU A 22 -6.34 3.51 3.01
C GLU A 22 -7.13 2.67 4.03
N VAL A 23 -6.51 1.58 4.49
CA VAL A 23 -7.15 0.65 5.42
C VAL A 23 -6.60 0.81 6.84
N ALA A 24 -7.51 1.02 7.79
CA ALA A 24 -7.23 0.84 9.21
C ALA A 24 -7.54 -0.59 9.65
N VAL A 25 -6.73 -1.12 10.56
CA VAL A 25 -6.98 -2.39 11.24
C VAL A 25 -7.13 -2.11 12.72
N ASN A 26 -8.27 -2.46 13.30
CA ASN A 26 -8.62 -2.16 14.70
C ASN A 26 -8.46 -0.66 15.02
N GLY A 27 -8.95 0.21 14.14
CA GLY A 27 -8.89 1.68 14.31
C GLY A 27 -7.54 2.33 14.00
N LYS A 28 -6.55 1.58 13.50
CA LYS A 28 -5.18 2.07 13.27
C LYS A 28 -4.76 1.95 11.80
N PHE A 29 -4.50 3.09 11.18
CA PHE A 29 -3.99 3.20 9.81
C PHE A 29 -2.48 2.93 9.76
N GLN A 30 -2.10 1.71 9.38
CA GLN A 30 -0.70 1.27 9.41
C GLN A 30 0.20 2.03 8.43
N PHE A 31 -0.38 2.52 7.31
CA PHE A 31 0.36 3.32 6.35
C PHE A 31 0.58 4.76 6.87
N GLN A 32 -0.46 5.41 7.40
CA GLN A 32 -0.32 6.71 8.05
C GLN A 32 0.75 6.70 9.14
N GLU A 33 0.78 5.67 9.99
CA GLU A 33 1.84 5.58 11.01
C GLU A 33 3.24 5.51 10.44
N PHE A 34 3.42 4.88 9.27
CA PHE A 34 4.71 4.90 8.60
C PHE A 34 5.06 6.31 8.11
N VAL A 35 4.08 7.05 7.57
CA VAL A 35 4.26 8.44 7.12
C VAL A 35 4.56 9.38 8.29
N ASP A 36 3.92 9.19 9.44
CA ASP A 36 4.14 10.01 10.64
C ASP A 36 5.51 9.74 11.29
N ASN A 37 6.13 8.59 10.98
CA ASN A 37 7.40 8.15 11.55
C ASN A 37 8.52 8.03 10.50
N LEU A 38 8.49 8.86 9.47
CA LEU A 38 9.58 8.93 8.50
C LEU A 38 10.89 9.37 9.18
N LYS A 39 11.98 8.68 8.83
CA LYS A 39 13.31 8.92 9.39
C LYS A 39 13.95 10.21 8.88
N ASP A 40 13.78 10.49 7.59
CA ASP A 40 14.24 11.71 6.92
C ASP A 40 13.06 12.24 6.11
N GLU A 41 12.24 13.07 6.76
CA GLU A 41 10.96 13.55 6.23
C GLU A 41 11.12 14.13 4.81
N GLN A 42 12.07 15.04 4.60
CA GLN A 42 12.23 15.69 3.30
C GLN A 42 12.60 14.70 2.20
N ARG A 43 13.54 13.79 2.46
CA ARG A 43 13.99 12.82 1.46
C ARG A 43 12.96 11.72 1.22
N ASP A 44 12.28 11.28 2.27
CA ASP A 44 11.32 10.18 2.21
C ASP A 44 9.99 10.63 1.60
N LEU A 45 9.53 11.85 1.88
CA LEU A 45 8.38 12.44 1.19
C LEU A 45 8.61 12.54 -0.32
N LYS A 46 9.83 12.89 -0.79
CA LYS A 46 10.15 12.86 -2.22
C LYS A 46 10.00 11.47 -2.84
N LYS A 47 10.37 10.42 -2.10
CA LYS A 47 10.22 9.03 -2.56
C LYS A 47 8.75 8.61 -2.55
N LEU A 48 7.98 8.99 -1.53
CA LEU A 48 6.54 8.75 -1.44
C LEU A 48 5.77 9.46 -2.54
N ASN A 49 6.07 10.73 -2.82
CA ASN A 49 5.45 11.47 -3.93
C ASN A 49 5.73 10.81 -5.29
N ALA A 50 6.93 10.25 -5.49
CA ALA A 50 7.20 9.46 -6.68
C ALA A 50 6.37 8.16 -6.74
N ILE A 51 6.09 7.53 -5.59
CA ILE A 51 5.19 6.38 -5.51
C ILE A 51 3.74 6.80 -5.80
N TYR A 52 3.27 7.94 -5.29
CA TYR A 52 1.93 8.46 -5.61
C TYR A 52 1.79 8.73 -7.10
N GLY A 53 2.79 9.30 -7.76
CA GLY A 53 2.78 9.44 -9.23
C GLY A 53 2.77 8.09 -9.98
N TYR A 54 3.33 7.02 -9.40
CA TYR A 54 3.15 5.67 -9.95
C TYR A 54 1.72 5.17 -9.74
N MET A 55 1.13 5.41 -8.57
CA MET A 55 -0.26 5.07 -8.29
C MET A 55 -1.21 5.80 -9.22
N ASP A 56 -1.03 7.10 -9.47
CA ASP A 56 -1.82 7.91 -10.41
C ASP A 56 -1.77 7.38 -11.86
N SER A 57 -0.59 6.91 -12.29
CA SER A 57 -0.37 6.43 -13.65
C SER A 57 -0.70 4.95 -13.88
N LEU A 58 -1.06 4.21 -12.82
CA LEU A 58 -1.46 2.82 -12.94
C LEU A 58 -2.79 2.74 -13.69
N SER A 59 -2.87 1.98 -14.77
CA SER A 59 -4.13 1.72 -15.46
C SER A 59 -4.17 0.29 -16.00
N PRO A 60 -5.35 -0.22 -16.42
CA PRO A 60 -5.41 -1.50 -17.13
C PRO A 60 -4.53 -1.54 -18.39
N SER A 61 -4.36 -0.39 -19.07
CA SER A 61 -3.58 -0.25 -20.31
C SER A 61 -2.12 0.11 -20.09
N ASN A 62 -1.75 0.60 -18.90
CA ASN A 62 -0.40 1.03 -18.57
C ASN A 62 0.17 0.18 -17.43
N LEU A 63 0.82 -0.91 -17.80
CA LEU A 63 1.50 -1.78 -16.84
C LEU A 63 2.82 -1.15 -16.40
N LEU A 64 2.91 -0.82 -15.12
CA LEU A 64 4.15 -0.33 -14.53
C LEU A 64 5.24 -1.42 -14.55
N PRO A 65 6.51 -1.03 -14.79
CA PRO A 65 7.64 -1.95 -14.69
C PRO A 65 7.72 -2.64 -13.32
N LYS A 66 8.23 -3.88 -13.28
CA LYS A 66 8.47 -4.66 -12.05
C LYS A 66 9.36 -3.96 -11.03
N THR A 67 10.15 -2.99 -11.48
CA THR A 67 11.01 -2.14 -10.65
C THR A 67 10.24 -1.05 -9.90
N LYS A 68 8.98 -0.75 -10.28
CA LYS A 68 8.10 0.24 -9.65
C LYS A 68 6.87 -0.40 -8.99
N PHE A 69 6.30 -1.44 -9.61
CA PHE A 69 5.11 -2.13 -9.12
C PHE A 69 5.25 -3.63 -9.35
N ARG A 70 5.02 -4.46 -8.33
CA ARG A 70 5.04 -5.93 -8.50
C ARG A 70 4.09 -6.64 -7.54
N SER A 71 3.65 -7.84 -7.92
CA SER A 71 2.93 -8.73 -7.02
C SER A 71 3.84 -9.29 -5.93
N ILE A 72 3.28 -9.48 -4.74
CA ILE A 72 3.90 -10.12 -3.58
C ILE A 72 3.14 -11.40 -3.26
N LYS A 73 3.86 -12.49 -3.02
CA LYS A 73 3.26 -13.74 -2.57
C LYS A 73 3.14 -13.71 -1.05
N CYS A 74 1.91 -13.59 -0.58
CA CYS A 74 1.52 -13.74 0.82
C CYS A 74 0.89 -15.13 1.03
N LYS A 75 0.95 -15.66 2.25
CA LYS A 75 0.41 -17.01 2.53
C LYS A 75 -1.10 -17.00 2.75
N LYS A 76 -1.61 -15.90 3.31
CA LYS A 76 -2.99 -15.76 3.77
C LYS A 76 -3.73 -14.64 3.07
N CYS A 77 -3.05 -13.55 2.75
CA CYS A 77 -3.62 -12.44 1.99
C CYS A 77 -3.41 -12.66 0.48
N LYS A 78 -4.45 -12.42 -0.32
CA LYS A 78 -4.41 -12.54 -1.79
C LYS A 78 -4.24 -11.17 -2.43
N ASN A 79 -3.87 -11.15 -3.71
CA ASN A 79 -3.77 -9.94 -4.53
C ASN A 79 -2.92 -8.82 -3.91
N VAL A 80 -1.86 -9.18 -3.18
CA VAL A 80 -0.95 -8.20 -2.57
C VAL A 80 0.07 -7.75 -3.60
N TYR A 81 0.28 -6.44 -3.69
CA TYR A 81 1.28 -5.82 -4.52
C TYR A 81 2.12 -4.83 -3.71
N GLU A 82 3.31 -4.51 -4.21
CA GLU A 82 4.13 -3.41 -3.70
C GLU A 82 4.32 -2.35 -4.78
N PHE A 83 4.16 -1.08 -4.42
CA PHE A 83 4.80 0.04 -5.09
C PHE A 83 6.13 0.34 -4.43
N LYS A 84 7.12 0.77 -5.21
CA LYS A 84 8.46 1.00 -4.67
C LYS A 84 9.24 2.11 -5.32
N LYS A 85 9.97 2.83 -4.47
CA LYS A 85 11.01 3.78 -4.86
C LYS A 85 12.16 3.65 -3.89
N ASN A 86 13.36 3.33 -4.40
CA ASN A 86 14.57 3.16 -3.62
C ASN A 86 14.37 2.16 -2.46
N ASP A 87 14.38 2.68 -1.24
CA ASP A 87 14.22 2.02 0.04
C ASP A 87 12.81 2.15 0.64
N ILE A 88 11.84 2.77 -0.02
CA ILE A 88 10.44 2.80 0.46
C ILE A 88 9.59 1.79 -0.32
N ARG A 89 8.75 1.05 0.40
CA ARG A 89 7.73 0.14 -0.11
C ARG A 89 6.36 0.57 0.41
N VAL A 90 5.38 0.62 -0.49
CA VAL A 90 3.98 0.79 -0.14
C VAL A 90 3.23 -0.43 -0.62
N TYR A 91 2.71 -1.21 0.32
CA TYR A 91 1.97 -2.42 0.04
C TYR A 91 0.50 -2.11 -0.14
N VAL A 92 -0.11 -2.76 -1.12
CA VAL A 92 -1.52 -2.62 -1.45
C VAL A 92 -2.17 -3.98 -1.68
N ILE A 93 -3.49 -4.05 -1.47
CA ILE A 93 -4.34 -5.13 -1.99
C ILE A 93 -5.07 -4.57 -3.21
N LEU A 94 -5.00 -5.28 -4.33
CA LEU A 94 -5.63 -4.88 -5.59
C LEU A 94 -6.91 -5.69 -5.82
N GLU A 95 -8.06 -5.05 -5.69
CA GLU A 95 -9.40 -5.62 -5.91
C GLU A 95 -10.17 -4.73 -6.87
N ARG A 96 -9.92 -4.90 -8.16
CA ARG A 96 -10.36 -3.94 -9.20
C ARG A 96 -11.87 -3.69 -9.13
N PRO A 97 -12.33 -2.42 -9.17
CA PRO A 97 -11.55 -1.20 -9.46
C PRO A 97 -10.83 -0.57 -8.26
N ASP A 98 -10.87 -1.20 -7.09
CA ASP A 98 -10.36 -0.65 -5.84
C ASP A 98 -8.93 -1.10 -5.54
N VAL A 99 -8.19 -0.19 -4.89
CA VAL A 99 -6.82 -0.40 -4.44
C VAL A 99 -6.72 0.02 -2.99
N PHE A 100 -6.43 -0.94 -2.13
CA PHE A 100 -6.36 -0.73 -0.69
C PHE A 100 -4.91 -0.59 -0.24
N VAL A 101 -4.52 0.60 0.19
CA VAL A 101 -3.22 0.91 0.80
C VAL A 101 -3.21 0.39 2.23
N ILE A 102 -2.32 -0.57 2.50
CA ILE A 102 -2.34 -1.35 3.76
C ILE A 102 -1.12 -1.16 4.64
N LEU A 103 0.07 -0.88 4.09
CA LEU A 103 1.30 -0.76 4.86
C LEU A 103 2.37 0.04 4.12
N GLY A 104 3.07 0.93 4.83
CA GLY A 104 4.32 1.53 4.38
C GLY A 104 5.51 0.95 5.15
N ALA A 105 6.64 0.75 4.49
CA ALA A 105 7.85 0.24 5.14
C ALA A 105 9.13 0.66 4.42
N TYR A 106 10.24 0.68 5.17
CA TYR A 106 11.58 0.73 4.60
C TYR A 106 12.04 -0.66 4.12
N LYS A 107 12.84 -0.69 3.06
CA LYS A 107 13.45 -1.90 2.49
C LYS A 107 14.56 -2.38 3.41
N SER A 108 14.20 -3.20 4.39
CA SER A 108 15.16 -3.94 5.21
C SER A 108 14.72 -5.38 5.41
N ASN A 109 13.46 -5.61 5.77
CA ASN A 109 12.96 -6.94 6.15
C ASN A 109 11.61 -7.27 5.49
N GLN A 110 11.63 -7.52 4.18
CA GLN A 110 10.41 -7.83 3.41
C GLN A 110 9.63 -9.04 3.94
N ASP A 111 10.31 -10.06 4.47
CA ASP A 111 9.65 -11.23 5.05
C ASP A 111 8.85 -10.90 6.32
N LEU A 112 9.29 -9.91 7.10
CA LEU A 112 8.56 -9.43 8.26
C LEU A 112 7.32 -8.65 7.84
N ASP A 113 7.43 -7.82 6.81
CA ASP A 113 6.29 -7.11 6.23
C ASP A 113 5.22 -8.09 5.75
N ILE A 114 5.62 -9.14 5.01
CA ILE A 114 4.70 -10.19 4.52
C ILE A 114 4.00 -10.89 5.68
N LYS A 115 4.74 -11.26 6.74
CA LYS A 115 4.14 -11.85 7.96
C LYS A 115 3.17 -10.89 8.64
N LYS A 116 3.48 -9.59 8.69
CA LYS A 116 2.60 -8.57 9.25
C LYS A 116 1.33 -8.43 8.42
N ILE A 117 1.43 -8.41 7.09
CA ILE A 117 0.29 -8.37 6.17
C ILE A 117 -0.58 -9.60 6.38
N ASP A 118 0.00 -10.81 6.37
CA ASP A 118 -0.73 -12.07 6.59
C ASP A 118 -1.39 -12.14 7.97
N LYS A 119 -0.86 -11.45 8.99
CA LYS A 119 -1.47 -11.40 10.32
C LYS A 119 -2.63 -10.42 10.37
N LEU A 120 -2.46 -9.22 9.82
CA LEU A 120 -3.40 -8.12 9.96
C LEU A 120 -4.56 -8.24 8.97
N PHE A 121 -4.27 -8.60 7.73
CA PHE A 121 -5.22 -8.61 6.60
C PHE A 121 -5.63 -10.03 6.17
N ASN A 122 -5.52 -11.01 7.08
CA ASN A 122 -6.09 -12.34 6.85
C ASN A 122 -7.62 -12.23 6.74
N GLY A 123 -8.16 -12.74 5.63
CA GLY A 123 -9.60 -12.64 5.32
C GLY A 123 -10.08 -11.20 5.19
N PHE A 124 -9.23 -10.31 4.69
CA PHE A 124 -9.68 -8.98 4.25
C PHE A 124 -10.51 -9.14 2.97
N GLU A 125 -11.75 -8.64 3.01
CA GLU A 125 -12.70 -8.57 1.91
C GLU A 125 -13.47 -7.26 2.09
N MET A 126 -13.76 -6.55 0.99
CA MET A 126 -14.45 -5.26 0.93
C MET A 126 -15.55 -5.27 -0.12
#